data_AF-A0A1J9QHA9-F1
#
_entry.id   AF-A0A1J9QHA9-F1
#
_cell.length_a   1.000
_cell.length_b   1.000
_cell.length_c   1.000
_cell.angle_alpha   90.00
_cell.angle_beta   90.00
_cell.angle_gamma   90.00
#
_symmetry.space_group_name_H-M   'P 1'
#
loop_
_entity.id
_entity.type
_entity.pdbx_description
1 polymer ?
#
loop_
_entity_poly.entity_id
_entity_poly.type
_entity_poly.pdbx_seq_one_letter_code
_entity_poly.pdbx_strand_id
1 'polypeptide(L)' 'MSTQHHLEPQLSPSTGFQLMGSSILLEEESIPNYKPQRFYPVHIGQIFNQPCQVVGKLGYGASSTV' A
#
# COMPACT_ATOMS: atom_id res chain seq x y z
N MET A 1 24.79 -21.91 7.70
CA MET A 1 23.78 -21.49 8.69
C MET A 1 23.07 -20.29 8.08
N SER A 2 21.90 -20.49 7.46
CA SER A 2 21.19 -19.39 6.80
C SER A 2 20.61 -18.46 7.85
N THR A 3 21.06 -17.22 7.86
CA THR A 3 20.47 -16.14 8.65
C THR A 3 19.04 -15.93 8.17
N GLN A 4 18.08 -16.31 9.00
CA GLN A 4 16.69 -15.91 8.80
C GLN A 4 16.65 -14.39 9.02
N HIS A 5 16.69 -13.61 7.94
CA HIS A 5 16.35 -12.19 8.00
C HIS A 5 14.85 -12.12 8.26
N HIS A 6 14.49 -12.06 9.54
CA HIS A 6 13.19 -11.56 9.97
C HIS A 6 13.09 -10.14 9.43
N LEU A 7 12.41 -9.96 8.31
CA LEU A 7 12.17 -8.63 7.75
C LEU A 7 11.11 -7.97 8.64
N GLU A 8 11.59 -7.29 9.67
CA GLU A 8 10.81 -6.29 10.38
C GLU A 8 10.29 -5.28 9.35
N PRO A 9 9.00 -4.89 9.39
CA PRO A 9 8.50 -3.78 8.61
C PRO A 9 9.41 -2.57 8.84
N GLN A 10 10.04 -2.07 7.78
CA GLN A 10 10.86 -0.87 7.85
C GLN A 10 9.96 0.25 8.36
N LEU A 11 10.41 0.98 9.38
CA LEU A 11 9.70 2.14 9.89
C LEU A 11 9.56 3.12 8.73
N SER A 12 8.33 3.30 8.25
CA SER A 12 8.04 4.31 7.23
C SER A 12 8.47 5.67 7.79
N PRO A 13 9.21 6.48 7.02
CA PRO A 13 9.53 7.83 7.48
C PRO A 13 8.22 8.54 7.84
N SER A 14 8.19 9.19 9.00
CA SER A 14 7.01 9.94 9.47
C SER A 14 7.08 11.42 9.11
N THR A 15 8.16 11.83 8.44
CA THR A 15 8.54 13.23 8.14
C THR A 15 9.26 13.30 6.80
N GLY A 16 9.24 14.47 6.15
CA GLY A 16 9.89 14.69 4.84
C GLY A 16 8.92 14.75 3.65
N PHE A 17 7.61 14.72 3.91
CA PHE A 17 6.55 14.89 2.92
C PHE A 17 5.64 16.01 3.35
N GLN A 18 5.03 16.68 2.37
CA GLN A 18 4.02 17.69 2.63
C GLN A 18 2.71 17.01 3.01
N LEU A 19 2.25 17.22 4.25
CA LEU A 19 0.97 16.69 4.70
C LEU A 19 -0.14 17.47 3.99
N MET A 20 -0.95 16.78 3.18
CA MET A 20 -2.15 17.37 2.60
C MET A 20 -3.15 17.63 3.74
N GLY A 21 -3.75 18.82 3.75
CA GLY A 21 -4.82 19.12 4.70
C GLY A 21 -5.97 18.13 4.52
N SER A 22 -6.53 17.64 5.62
CA SER A 22 -7.62 16.65 5.61
C SER A 22 -8.90 17.12 4.88
N SER A 23 -8.99 18.41 4.57
CA SER A 23 -10.07 19.02 3.78
C SER A 23 -9.88 18.89 2.27
N ILE A 24 -8.72 18.41 1.79
CA ILE A 24 -8.47 18.24 0.37
C ILE A 24 -9.06 16.91 -0.07
N LEU A 25 -10.11 16.96 -0.87
CA LEU A 25 -10.64 15.78 -1.54
C LEU A 25 -9.65 15.39 -2.64
N LEU A 26 -9.09 14.18 -2.54
CA LEU A 26 -8.33 13.57 -3.61
C LEU A 26 -9.31 12.90 -4.57
N GLU A 27 -9.16 13.10 -5.88
CA GLU A 27 -9.92 12.32 -6.85
C GLU A 27 -9.44 10.87 -6.79
N GLU A 28 -10.35 9.95 -6.48
CA GLU A 28 -10.11 8.51 -6.53
C GLU A 28 -10.69 7.97 -7.84
N GLU A 29 -9.90 7.20 -8.60
CA GLU A 29 -10.37 6.57 -9.84
C GLU A 29 -11.52 5.59 -9.52
N SER A 30 -12.75 5.96 -9.86
CA SER A 30 -13.93 5.11 -9.64
C SER A 30 -14.15 4.15 -10.82
N ILE A 31 -13.79 2.87 -10.64
CA ILE A 31 -14.03 1.82 -11.64
C ILE A 31 -15.40 1.17 -11.44
N PRO A 32 -16.28 1.15 -12.46
CA PRO A 32 -17.54 0.41 -12.41
C PRO A 32 -17.29 -1.06 -12.08
N ASN A 33 -18.03 -1.58 -11.10
CA ASN A 33 -17.95 -2.97 -10.61
C ASN A 33 -16.72 -3.34 -9.77
N TYR A 34 -15.95 -2.37 -9.27
CA TYR A 34 -14.96 -2.64 -8.23
C TYR A 34 -15.62 -3.30 -7.00
N LYS A 35 -15.09 -4.45 -6.60
CA LYS A 35 -15.49 -5.16 -5.38
C LYS A 35 -14.23 -5.55 -4.63
N PRO A 36 -13.90 -4.95 -3.47
CA PRO A 36 -12.68 -5.24 -2.72
C PRO A 36 -12.47 -6.73 -2.46
N GLN A 37 -13.56 -7.48 -2.29
CA GLN A 37 -13.55 -8.92 -2.04
C GLN A 37 -13.00 -9.76 -3.20
N ARG A 38 -12.87 -9.17 -4.40
CA ARG A 38 -12.29 -9.82 -5.59
C ARG A 38 -10.78 -9.63 -5.68
N PHE A 39 -10.19 -8.82 -4.81
CA PHE A 39 -8.76 -8.52 -4.81
C PHE A 39 -8.12 -9.02 -3.53
N TYR A 40 -6.80 -9.24 -3.58
CA TYR A 40 -6.05 -9.66 -2.41
C TYR A 40 -6.03 -8.54 -1.35
N PRO A 41 -6.43 -8.82 -0.10
CA PRO A 41 -6.40 -7.82 0.96
C PRO A 41 -4.95 -7.54 1.33
N VAL A 42 -4.57 -6.27 1.33
CA VAL A 42 -3.22 -5.82 1.67
C VAL A 42 -3.27 -4.76 2.76
N HIS A 43 -2.33 -4.86 3.70
CA HIS A 43 -2.18 -3.98 4.85
C HIS A 43 -0.90 -3.13 4.72
N ILE A 44 -0.94 -1.86 5.15
CA ILE A 44 0.27 -1.03 5.23
C ILE A 44 1.27 -1.69 6.18
N GLY A 45 2.53 -1.81 5.76
CA GLY A 45 3.57 -2.54 6.47
C GLY A 45 3.71 -4.02 6.08
N GLN A 46 2.79 -4.57 5.29
CA GLN A 46 2.89 -5.95 4.79
C GLN A 46 4.10 -6.11 3.86
N ILE A 47 4.87 -7.19 4.05
CA ILE A 47 6.01 -7.55 3.21
C ILE A 47 5.60 -8.61 2.19
N PHE A 48 5.70 -8.29 0.90
CA PHE A 48 5.58 -9.25 -0.20
C PHE A 48 6.96 -9.61 -0.71
N ASN A 49 7.26 -10.91 -0.86
CA ASN A 49 8.47 -11.44 -1.50
C ASN A 49 9.71 -10.57 -1.33
N GLN A 50 10.10 -10.33 -0.08
CA GLN A 50 11.33 -9.66 0.38
C GLN A 50 12.16 -8.96 -0.73
N PRO A 51 12.26 -7.61 -0.77
CA PRO A 51 12.06 -6.65 0.31
C PRO A 51 10.85 -5.70 0.09
N CYS A 52 9.84 -6.08 -0.69
CA CYS A 52 8.75 -5.16 -1.02
C CYS A 52 7.81 -4.96 0.16
N GLN A 53 7.83 -3.77 0.76
CA GLN A 53 6.89 -3.35 1.80
C GLN A 53 5.78 -2.48 1.22
N VAL A 54 4.56 -2.72 1.66
CA VAL A 54 3.41 -1.90 1.29
C VAL A 54 3.43 -0.61 2.10
N VAL A 55 3.55 0.51 1.41
CA VAL A 55 3.55 1.85 2.03
C VAL A 55 2.23 2.61 1.83
N GLY A 56 1.37 2.11 0.95
CA GLY A 56 0.06 2.69 0.65
C GLY A 56 -0.62 1.95 -0.50
N LYS A 57 -1.82 2.39 -0.87
CA LYS A 57 -2.48 2.05 -2.14
C LYS A 57 -2.67 3.35 -2.90
N LEU A 58 -2.16 3.41 -4.11
CA LEU A 58 -2.24 4.58 -4.97
C LEU A 58 -3.40 4.48 -5.97
N GLY A 59 -3.93 3.28 -6.22
CA GLY A 59 -5.11 3.10 -7.05
C GLY A 59 -5.51 1.63 -7.25
N TYR A 60 -6.67 1.42 -7.87
CA TYR A 60 -7.16 0.10 -8.27
C TYR A 60 -7.53 0.14 -9.75
N GLY A 61 -7.04 -0.85 -10.51
CA GLY A 61 -7.35 -1.06 -11.92
C GLY A 61 -8.22 -2.29 -12.14
N ALA A 62 -8.74 -2.48 -13.36
CA ALA A 62 -9.55 -3.65 -13.72
C ALA A 62 -8.84 -5.00 -13.47
N SER A 63 -7.51 -5.02 -13.51
CA SER A 63 -6.68 -6.24 -13.43
C SER A 63 -5.62 -6.20 -12.33
N SER A 64 -5.40 -5.06 -11.67
CA SER A 64 -4.24 -4.84 -10.79
C SER A 64 -4.55 -3.85 -9.66
N THR A 65 -3.79 -3.92 -8.58
CA THR A 65 -3.79 -2.93 -7.49
C THR A 65 -2.38 -2.32 -7.44
N VAL A 66 -2.26 -1.00 -7.27
CA VAL A 66 -0.97 -0.29 -7.12
C VAL A 66 -0.91 0.39 -5.77
#